data_AF-D2KPZ6-F1
#
_entry.id   AF-D2KPZ6-F1
#
_cell.length_a   1.000
_cell.length_b   1.000
_cell.length_c   1.000
_cell.angle_alpha   90.00
_cell.angle_beta   90.00
_cell.angle_gamma   90.00
#
_symmetry.space_group_name_H-M   'P 1'
#
loop_
_entity.id
_entity.type
_entity.pdbx_description
1 polymer ?
#
loop_
_entity_poly.entity_id
_entity_poly.type
_entity_poly.pdbx_seq_one_letter_code
_entity_poly.pdbx_strand_id
1 'polypeptide(L)'
;MAARILVTVAVAFLFWASFAGASEKNPEVDFVKKTISSHQIVIFSKSYCPYCKRAKSVFKELNQVPHVIELNERDDGSAIQDAVSEIVGRRTVPQVFIDGKHIGGSDDTVEAYENGKLHKLLGIAVKDRDDL
;
A
#
# COMPACT_ATOMS: atom_id res chain seq x y z
N MET A 1 -5.84 -60.80 45.33
CA MET A 1 -4.36 -60.76 45.35
C MET A 1 -3.91 -60.54 43.91
N ALA A 2 -3.12 -59.56 43.48
CA ALA A 2 -2.48 -58.41 44.10
C ALA A 2 -2.32 -57.35 43.00
N ALA A 3 -2.36 -56.07 43.36
CA ALA A 3 -2.03 -54.96 42.49
C ALA A 3 -0.51 -54.81 42.33
N ARG A 4 -0.05 -54.37 41.16
CA ARG A 4 1.17 -53.55 41.03
C ARG A 4 1.02 -52.51 39.91
N ILE A 5 1.15 -51.26 40.33
CA ILE A 5 1.24 -50.01 39.56
C ILE A 5 2.74 -49.79 39.23
N LEU A 6 3.11 -49.28 38.05
CA LEU A 6 3.83 -47.98 37.91
C LEU A 6 4.24 -47.62 36.47
N VAL A 7 4.17 -46.30 36.26
CA VAL A 7 4.46 -45.38 35.15
C VAL A 7 5.94 -45.33 34.73
N THR A 8 6.25 -45.10 33.44
CA THR A 8 7.36 -44.21 32.96
C THR A 8 7.22 -43.92 31.43
N VAL A 9 6.86 -42.69 31.02
CA VAL A 9 7.68 -41.50 30.66
C VAL A 9 8.10 -41.44 29.17
N ALA A 10 7.70 -40.31 28.57
CA ALA A 10 7.91 -39.83 27.22
C ALA A 10 9.35 -39.92 26.69
N VAL A 11 9.49 -40.21 25.38
CA VAL A 11 10.68 -39.82 24.61
C VAL A 11 10.26 -39.29 23.24
N ALA A 12 10.37 -37.97 23.12
CA ALA A 12 10.77 -37.24 21.92
C ALA A 12 9.83 -37.18 20.71
N PHE A 13 8.64 -36.61 20.92
CA PHE A 13 8.08 -35.59 20.01
C PHE A 13 9.02 -34.36 19.96
N LEU A 14 10.26 -34.52 19.50
CA LEU A 14 11.29 -33.47 19.58
C LEU A 14 12.00 -33.24 18.25
N PHE A 15 11.27 -33.23 17.13
CA PHE A 15 11.75 -32.55 15.92
C PHE A 15 10.59 -32.02 15.04
N TRP A 16 9.52 -31.52 15.68
CA TRP A 16 8.54 -30.65 15.00
C TRP A 16 8.25 -29.34 15.75
N ALA A 17 9.09 -29.01 16.72
CA ALA A 17 9.19 -27.69 17.31
C ALA A 17 10.56 -27.15 16.87
N SER A 18 10.75 -26.00 16.25
CA SER A 18 9.91 -24.83 16.10
C SER A 18 10.51 -23.99 14.97
N PHE A 19 9.71 -23.53 14.02
CA PHE A 19 9.86 -22.18 13.47
C PHE A 19 8.54 -21.72 12.84
N ALA A 20 7.44 -21.82 13.60
CA ALA A 20 6.33 -20.90 13.40
C ALA A 20 6.78 -19.56 14.02
N GLY A 21 7.62 -18.83 13.29
CA GLY A 21 7.85 -17.42 13.59
C GLY A 21 6.54 -16.70 13.38
N ALA A 22 5.91 -16.26 14.46
CA ALA A 22 4.72 -15.43 14.42
C ALA A 22 5.05 -14.15 13.63
N SER A 23 4.42 -13.96 12.49
CA SER A 23 4.39 -12.66 11.81
C SER A 23 3.67 -11.71 12.76
N GLU A 24 4.38 -10.73 13.32
CA GLU A 24 3.71 -9.62 14.01
C GLU A 24 2.71 -9.00 13.04
N LYS A 25 1.46 -8.88 13.47
CA LYS A 25 0.43 -8.17 12.70
C LYS A 25 0.79 -6.70 12.77
N ASN A 26 1.25 -6.12 11.66
CA ASN A 26 1.46 -4.68 11.52
C ASN A 26 0.14 -4.06 11.02
N PRO A 27 -0.68 -3.46 11.90
CA PRO A 27 -2.02 -2.98 11.54
C PRO A 27 -1.97 -1.86 10.50
N GLU A 28 -0.89 -1.08 10.44
CA GLU A 28 -0.69 -0.03 9.43
C GLU A 28 -0.42 -0.62 8.05
N VAL A 29 0.36 -1.69 7.96
CA VAL A 29 0.56 -2.43 6.69
C VAL A 29 -0.76 -3.03 6.20
N ASP A 30 -1.56 -3.61 7.11
CA ASP A 30 -2.89 -4.13 6.77
C ASP A 30 -3.83 -3.01 6.32
N PHE A 31 -3.81 -1.86 6.99
CA PHE A 31 -4.56 -0.67 6.59
C PHE A 31 -4.16 -0.22 5.17
N VAL A 32 -2.86 -0.12 4.88
CA VAL A 32 -2.37 0.29 3.56
C VAL A 32 -2.83 -0.72 2.49
N LYS A 33 -2.60 -2.02 2.71
CA LYS A 33 -3.02 -3.09 1.78
C LYS A 33 -4.52 -3.11 1.53
N LYS A 34 -5.32 -2.91 2.57
CA LYS A 34 -6.78 -2.82 2.45
C LYS A 34 -7.19 -1.56 1.67
N THR A 35 -6.56 -0.42 1.96
CA THR A 35 -6.88 0.86 1.31
C THR A 35 -6.59 0.79 -0.18
N ILE A 36 -5.41 0.30 -0.59
CA ILE A 36 -5.01 0.18 -2.00
C ILE A 36 -5.84 -0.85 -2.79
N SER A 37 -6.42 -1.85 -2.12
CA SER A 37 -7.26 -2.86 -2.77
C SER A 37 -8.75 -2.49 -2.80
N SER A 38 -9.20 -1.58 -1.93
CA SER A 38 -10.62 -1.17 -1.84
C SER A 38 -10.99 0.01 -2.73
N HIS A 39 -10.01 0.71 -3.30
CA HIS A 39 -10.23 1.90 -4.13
C HIS A 39 -9.41 1.81 -5.40
N GLN A 40 -10.01 2.23 -6.52
CA GLN A 40 -9.32 2.25 -7.81
C GLN A 40 -8.11 3.18 -7.80
N ILE A 41 -8.19 4.35 -7.17
CA ILE A 41 -7.09 5.31 -7.10
C ILE A 41 -6.85 5.68 -5.64
N VAL A 42 -5.62 5.48 -5.17
CA VAL A 42 -5.20 5.86 -3.81
C VAL A 42 -3.99 6.77 -3.87
N ILE A 43 -4.01 7.84 -3.07
CA ILE A 43 -2.87 8.75 -2.90
C ILE A 43 -2.56 8.89 -1.42
N PHE A 44 -1.41 8.38 -0.99
CA PHE A 44 -0.83 8.74 0.30
C PHE A 44 -0.15 10.10 0.15
N SER A 45 -0.61 11.08 0.91
CA SER A 45 -0.39 12.51 0.66
C SER A 45 -0.05 13.26 1.96
N LYS A 46 0.35 14.53 1.83
CA LYS A 46 0.27 15.52 2.90
C LYS A 46 -0.38 16.79 2.36
N SER A 47 -1.30 17.40 3.12
CA SER A 47 -2.18 18.46 2.64
C SER A 47 -1.43 19.74 2.27
N TYR A 48 -0.31 20.00 2.92
CA TYR A 48 0.57 21.14 2.64
C TYR A 48 1.55 20.90 1.47
N CYS A 49 1.79 19.65 1.05
CA CYS A 49 2.87 19.30 0.15
C CYS A 49 2.58 19.73 -1.32
N PRO A 50 3.46 20.52 -1.96
CA PRO A 50 3.24 20.97 -3.35
C PRO A 50 3.26 19.82 -4.37
N TYR A 51 4.13 18.82 -4.18
CA TYR A 51 4.17 17.62 -5.05
C TYR A 51 2.89 16.79 -4.93
N CYS A 52 2.29 16.72 -3.73
CA CYS A 52 1.00 16.05 -3.57
C CYS A 52 -0.12 16.81 -4.29
N LYS A 53 -0.11 18.15 -4.25
CA LYS A 53 -1.08 18.97 -5.01
C LYS A 53 -0.93 18.75 -6.52
N ARG A 54 0.31 18.67 -7.02
CA ARG A 54 0.60 18.37 -8.43
C ARG A 54 0.09 16.99 -8.86
N ALA A 55 0.33 15.94 -8.07
CA ALA A 55 -0.24 14.62 -8.37
C ALA A 55 -1.77 14.62 -8.35
N LYS A 56 -2.39 15.30 -7.38
CA LYS A 56 -3.86 15.44 -7.29
C LYS A 56 -4.45 16.21 -8.49
N SER A 57 -3.74 17.20 -9.03
CA SER A 57 -4.25 17.97 -10.19
C SER A 57 -4.33 17.12 -11.46
N VAL A 58 -3.40 16.18 -11.66
CA VAL A 58 -3.48 15.22 -12.78
C VAL A 58 -4.81 14.46 -12.79
N PHE A 59 -5.21 13.91 -11.64
CA PHE A 59 -6.48 13.20 -11.54
C PHE A 59 -7.69 14.13 -11.69
N LYS A 60 -7.57 15.38 -11.23
CA LYS A 60 -8.59 16.41 -11.47
C LYS A 60 -8.76 16.70 -12.97
N GLU A 61 -7.68 16.82 -13.74
CA GLU A 61 -7.72 17.01 -15.20
C GLU A 61 -8.39 15.83 -15.91
N LEU A 62 -8.16 14.61 -15.42
CA LEU A 62 -8.79 13.39 -15.91
C LEU A 62 -10.24 13.19 -15.42
N ASN A 63 -10.81 14.15 -14.68
CA ASN A 63 -12.11 14.04 -14.02
C ASN A 63 -12.27 12.79 -13.13
N GLN A 64 -11.17 12.38 -12.48
CA GLN A 64 -11.13 11.27 -11.54
C GLN A 64 -11.05 11.76 -10.10
N VAL A 65 -11.70 11.04 -9.20
CA VAL A 65 -11.73 11.36 -7.77
C VAL A 65 -10.91 10.31 -6.99
N PRO A 66 -9.66 10.63 -6.61
CA PRO A 66 -8.83 9.69 -5.85
C PRO A 66 -9.27 9.58 -4.38
N HIS A 67 -9.05 8.42 -3.77
CA HIS A 67 -9.09 8.26 -2.33
C HIS A 67 -7.76 8.76 -1.72
N VAL A 68 -7.81 9.87 -1.00
CA VAL A 68 -6.61 10.55 -0.48
C VAL A 68 -6.47 10.31 1.02
N ILE A 69 -5.29 9.82 1.43
CA ILE A 69 -4.90 9.72 2.84
C ILE A 69 -3.93 10.85 3.15
N GLU A 70 -4.42 11.92 3.79
CA GLU A 70 -3.58 13.03 4.25
C GLU A 70 -2.87 12.65 5.56
N LEU A 71 -1.63 12.16 5.44
CA LEU A 71 -0.88 11.57 6.55
C LEU A 71 -0.58 12.57 7.67
N ASN A 72 -0.49 13.87 7.36
CA ASN A 72 -0.24 14.90 8.39
C ASN A 72 -1.50 15.27 9.20
N GLU A 73 -2.66 14.73 8.86
CA GLU A 73 -3.94 14.99 9.53
C GLU A 73 -4.41 13.77 10.34
N ARG A 74 -3.55 12.77 10.51
CA ARG A 74 -3.80 11.55 11.25
C ARG A 74 -2.76 11.35 12.34
N ASP A 75 -3.21 10.89 13.50
CA ASP A 75 -2.32 10.57 14.62
C ASP A 75 -1.34 9.42 14.28
N ASP A 76 -1.80 8.43 13.51
CA ASP A 76 -1.02 7.27 13.05
C ASP A 76 -0.28 7.52 11.71
N GLY A 77 -0.30 8.76 11.20
CA GLY A 77 0.15 9.07 9.86
C GLY A 77 1.63 8.76 9.60
N SER A 78 2.51 8.93 10.60
CA SER A 78 3.93 8.54 10.45
C SER A 78 4.09 7.03 10.32
N ALA A 79 3.34 6.25 11.11
CA ALA A 79 3.41 4.78 11.08
C ALA A 79 2.85 4.23 9.76
N ILE A 80 1.77 4.82 9.24
CA ILE A 80 1.27 4.51 7.89
C ILE A 80 2.32 4.89 6.84
N GLN A 81 3.01 6.02 6.98
CA GLN A 81 4.07 6.42 6.04
C GLN A 81 5.22 5.40 6.02
N ASP A 82 5.56 4.83 7.18
CA ASP A 82 6.56 3.76 7.30
C ASP A 82 6.06 2.46 6.65
N ALA A 83 4.80 2.08 6.87
CA ALA A 83 4.17 0.93 6.22
C ALA A 83 4.11 1.07 4.70
N VAL A 84 3.80 2.25 4.17
CA VAL A 84 3.89 2.53 2.73
C VAL A 84 5.33 2.37 2.26
N SER A 85 6.31 2.89 2.99
CA SER A 85 7.73 2.74 2.66
C SER A 85 8.20 1.29 2.66
N GLU A 86 7.68 0.44 3.55
CA GLU A 86 7.95 -1.00 3.55
C GLU A 86 7.45 -1.67 2.26
N ILE A 87 6.26 -1.27 1.79
CA ILE A 87 5.63 -1.84 0.60
C ILE A 87 6.32 -1.39 -0.70
N VAL A 88 6.70 -0.11 -0.81
CA VAL A 88 7.18 0.47 -2.07
C VAL A 88 8.67 0.84 -2.08
N GLY A 89 9.36 0.70 -0.95
CA GLY A 89 10.77 1.06 -0.79
C GLY A 89 11.05 2.57 -0.76
N ARG A 90 10.02 3.41 -0.67
CA ARG A 90 10.14 4.88 -0.67
C ARG A 90 9.20 5.50 0.36
N ARG A 91 9.77 6.34 1.23
CA ARG A 91 9.02 7.04 2.29
C ARG A 91 8.45 8.39 1.85
N THR A 92 8.82 8.89 0.67
CA THR A 92 8.40 10.24 0.21
C THR A 92 6.90 10.29 -0.08
N VAL A 93 6.32 11.49 -0.04
CA VAL A 93 4.95 11.74 -0.53
C VAL A 93 4.98 12.63 -1.79
N PRO A 94 4.05 12.47 -2.73
CA PRO A 94 2.96 11.49 -2.72
C PRO A 94 3.43 10.06 -3.04
N GLN A 95 2.62 9.05 -2.69
CA GLN A 95 2.69 7.71 -3.28
C GLN A 95 1.33 7.35 -3.87
N VAL A 96 1.31 7.07 -5.18
CA VAL A 96 0.10 6.87 -5.98
C VAL A 96 -0.05 5.42 -6.38
N PHE A 97 -1.27 4.90 -6.25
CA PHE A 97 -1.66 3.55 -6.63
C PHE A 97 -2.89 3.59 -7.54
N ILE A 98 -2.92 2.70 -8.54
CA ILE A 98 -4.08 2.47 -9.42
C ILE A 98 -4.36 0.98 -9.47
N ASP A 99 -5.59 0.57 -9.15
CA ASP A 99 -6.01 -0.85 -9.06
C ASP A 99 -5.02 -1.70 -8.25
N GLY A 100 -4.61 -1.18 -7.09
CA GLY A 100 -3.61 -1.80 -6.21
C GLY A 100 -2.16 -1.77 -6.72
N LYS A 101 -1.89 -1.35 -7.96
CA LYS A 101 -0.55 -1.24 -8.53
C LYS A 101 0.09 0.09 -8.16
N HIS A 102 1.30 0.05 -7.61
CA HIS A 102 2.10 1.24 -7.35
C HIS A 102 2.55 1.90 -8.66
N ILE A 103 2.28 3.20 -8.78
CA ILE A 103 2.65 4.02 -9.94
C ILE A 103 3.92 4.80 -9.66
N GLY A 104 4.06 5.34 -8.45
CA GLY A 104 5.20 6.13 -8.02
C GLY A 104 4.81 7.42 -7.29
N GLY A 105 5.69 8.41 -7.35
CA GLY A 105 5.50 9.74 -6.77
C GLY A 105 4.90 10.75 -7.76
N SER A 106 5.13 12.04 -7.50
CA SER A 106 4.56 13.12 -8.33
C SER A 106 5.09 13.08 -9.76
N ASP A 107 6.40 12.93 -9.95
CA ASP A 107 6.99 12.94 -11.30
C ASP A 107 6.57 11.70 -12.09
N ASP A 108 6.58 10.52 -11.46
CA ASP A 108 6.09 9.28 -12.06
C ASP A 108 4.61 9.38 -12.50
N THR A 109 3.79 10.09 -11.71
CA THR A 109 2.36 10.31 -12.02
C THR A 109 2.17 11.24 -13.21
N VAL A 110 2.95 12.33 -13.27
CA VAL A 110 2.90 13.28 -14.39
C VAL A 110 3.43 12.64 -15.67
N GLU A 111 4.54 11.92 -15.61
CA GLU A 111 5.07 11.18 -16.75
C GLU A 111 4.05 10.18 -17.28
N ALA A 112 3.42 9.40 -16.39
CA ALA A 112 2.38 8.44 -16.75
C ALA A 112 1.13 9.11 -17.36
N TYR A 113 0.82 10.35 -16.98
CA TYR A 113 -0.24 11.13 -17.61
C TYR A 113 0.14 11.55 -19.03
N GLU A 114 1.31 12.19 -19.16
CA GLU A 114 1.80 12.78 -20.40
C GLU A 114 1.99 11.74 -21.50
N ASN A 115 2.50 10.55 -21.13
CA ASN A 115 2.72 9.43 -22.05
C ASN A 115 1.49 8.53 -22.26
N GLY A 116 0.32 8.89 -21.71
CA GLY A 116 -0.93 8.16 -21.91
C GLY A 116 -1.08 6.88 -21.08
N LYS A 117 -0.09 6.48 -20.28
CA LYS A 117 -0.17 5.29 -19.41
C LYS A 117 -1.32 5.39 -18.40
N LEU A 118 -1.56 6.55 -17.79
CA LEU A 118 -2.69 6.75 -16.88
C LEU A 118 -4.03 6.59 -17.58
N HIS A 119 -4.18 7.12 -18.80
CA HIS A 119 -5.40 6.95 -19.59
C HIS A 119 -5.71 5.47 -19.81
N LYS A 120 -4.68 4.69 -20.21
CA LYS A 120 -4.81 3.24 -20.40
C LYS A 120 -5.18 2.52 -19.10
N LEU A 121 -4.54 2.85 -17.99
CA LEU A 121 -4.83 2.23 -16.69
C LEU A 121 -6.25 2.53 -16.20
N LEU A 122 -6.75 3.73 -16.47
CA LEU A 122 -8.06 4.20 -16.02
C LEU A 122 -9.19 3.93 -17.03
N GLY A 123 -8.89 3.31 -18.18
CA GLY A 123 -9.86 3.08 -19.25
C GLY A 123 -10.41 4.36 -19.88
N ILE A 124 -9.63 5.47 -19.83
CA ILE A 124 -10.01 6.76 -20.41
C ILE A 124 -9.54 6.78 -21.86
N ALA A 125 -10.46 7.11 -22.77
CA ALA A 125 -10.11 7.30 -24.18
C ALA A 125 -9.12 8.46 -24.33
N VAL A 126 -7.94 8.19 -24.91
CA VAL A 126 -7.01 9.23 -25.32
C VAL A 126 -7.60 9.86 -26.59
N LYS A 127 -7.94 11.15 -26.53
CA LYS A 127 -8.17 11.91 -27.77
C LYS A 127 -6.80 12.19 -28.36
N ASP A 128 -6.58 11.82 -29.61
CA ASP A 128 -5.31 12.02 -30.33
C ASP A 128 -4.83 13.47 -30.12
N ARG A 129 -3.68 13.62 -29.42
CA ARG A 129 -3.02 14.93 -29.23
C ARG A 129 -2.05 15.15 -30.38
N ASP A 130 -2.56 15.63 -31.50
CA ASP A 130 -1.75 16.05 -32.67
C ASP A 130 -1.32 17.54 -32.58
N ASP A 131 -1.36 18.16 -31.40
CA ASP A 131 -1.22 19.61 -31.21
C ASP A 131 -0.22 20.06 -30.12
N LEU A 132 0.85 19.29 -29.88
CA LEU A 132 2.05 19.78 -29.17
C LEU A 132 3.25 19.97 -30.11
#